data_AF-A0A2W6AT06-F1
#
_entry.id   AF-A0A2W6AT06-F1
#
_cell.length_a   1.000
_cell.length_b   1.000
_cell.length_c   1.000
_cell.angle_alpha   90.00
_cell.angle_beta   90.00
_cell.angle_gamma   90.00
#
_symmetry.space_group_name_H-M   'P 1'
#
loop_
_entity.id
_entity.type
_entity.pdbx_description
1 polymer ?
#
loop_
_entity_poly.entity_id
_entity_poly.type
_entity_poly.pdbx_seq_one_letter_code
_entity_poly.pdbx_strand_id
1 'polypeptide(L)'
;MIPSGFLSEEDRKALTALARDGCSPCWVTRRANAVALLDDGWSRQQVAHALLFDDDTIRGWRELFEQRGIEGLTSFDVGGS
;
A
#
# COMPACT_ATOMS: atom_id res chain seq x y z
N MET A 1 -8.62 8.18 -13.04
CA MET A 1 -9.15 8.10 -11.66
C MET A 1 -9.17 6.64 -11.27
N ILE A 2 -8.64 6.29 -10.10
CA ILE A 2 -8.69 4.92 -9.59
C ILE A 2 -10.05 4.74 -8.91
N PRO A 3 -10.79 3.64 -9.13
CA PRO A 3 -12.03 3.39 -8.40
C PRO A 3 -11.72 3.23 -6.91
N SER A 4 -12.32 4.07 -6.07
CA SER A 4 -12.31 3.95 -4.61
C SER A 4 -13.18 2.78 -4.15
N GLY A 5 -12.92 2.24 -2.95
CA GLY A 5 -13.71 1.13 -2.39
C GLY A 5 -13.48 -0.21 -3.09
N PHE A 6 -12.26 -0.45 -3.55
CA PHE A 6 -11.86 -1.71 -4.18
C PHE A 6 -11.44 -2.76 -3.16
N LEU A 7 -11.18 -2.37 -1.91
CA LEU A 7 -10.82 -3.30 -0.84
C LEU A 7 -12.05 -3.98 -0.23
N SER A 8 -11.88 -5.25 0.13
CA SER A 8 -12.80 -5.94 1.02
C SER A 8 -12.71 -5.36 2.45
N GLU A 9 -13.72 -5.61 3.29
CA GLU A 9 -13.67 -5.17 4.69
C GLU A 9 -12.52 -5.81 5.46
N GLU A 10 -12.20 -7.07 5.16
CA GLU A 10 -11.07 -7.79 5.75
C GLU A 10 -9.73 -7.16 5.35
N ASP A 11 -9.54 -6.87 4.06
CA ASP A 11 -8.30 -6.25 3.58
C ASP A 11 -8.12 -4.85 4.19
N ARG A 12 -9.19 -4.06 4.25
CA ARG A 12 -9.15 -2.73 4.87
C ARG A 12 -8.74 -2.82 6.34
N LYS A 13 -9.29 -3.77 7.09
CA LYS A 13 -8.92 -4.00 8.50
C LYS A 13 -7.47 -4.43 8.64
N ALA A 14 -7.00 -5.35 7.81
CA ALA A 14 -5.62 -5.84 7.85
C ALA A 14 -4.60 -4.75 7.49
N LEU A 15 -4.86 -3.97 6.44
CA LEU A 15 -4.01 -2.83 6.05
C LEU A 15 -3.98 -1.76 7.16
N THR A 16 -5.12 -1.48 7.79
CA THR A 16 -5.17 -0.55 8.93
C THR A 16 -4.39 -1.06 10.13
N ALA A 17 -4.42 -2.37 10.40
CA ALA A 17 -3.64 -2.96 11.48
C ALA A 17 -2.13 -2.85 11.19
N LEU A 18 -1.70 -3.20 9.97
CA LEU A 18 -0.31 -3.08 9.52
C LEU A 18 0.18 -1.62 9.57
N ALA A 19 -0.65 -0.68 9.13
CA ALA A 19 -0.37 0.76 9.16
C ALA A 19 -0.14 1.30 10.59
N ARG A 20 -0.77 0.69 11.59
CA ARG A 20 -0.71 1.11 13.00
C ARG A 20 0.29 0.31 13.83
N ASP A 21 0.85 -0.76 13.28
CA ASP A 21 1.80 -1.60 13.98
C ASP A 21 3.17 -0.91 14.05
N GLY A 22 3.50 -0.41 15.25
CA GLY A 22 4.79 0.22 15.53
C GLY A 22 5.98 -0.74 15.54
N CYS A 23 5.75 -2.06 15.53
CA CYS A 23 6.79 -3.08 15.50
C CYS A 23 7.09 -3.61 14.09
N SER A 24 6.19 -3.36 13.12
CA SER A 24 6.39 -3.76 11.74
C SER A 24 7.53 -2.97 11.09
N PRO A 25 8.29 -3.57 10.15
CA PRO A 25 9.26 -2.84 9.37
C PRO A 25 8.63 -1.60 8.72
N CYS A 26 9.32 -0.45 8.79
CA CYS A 26 8.75 0.82 8.34
C CYS A 26 8.30 0.79 6.87
N TRP A 27 8.90 -0.05 6.03
CA TRP A 27 8.54 -0.22 4.63
C TRP A 27 7.21 -0.97 4.44
N VAL A 28 6.89 -1.94 5.28
CA VAL A 28 5.59 -2.65 5.27
C VAL A 28 4.47 -1.68 5.62
N THR A 29 4.68 -0.91 6.68
CA THR A 29 3.73 0.12 7.16
C THR A 29 3.45 1.17 6.08
N ARG A 30 4.49 1.64 5.39
CA ARG A 30 4.36 2.61 4.28
C ARG A 30 3.61 2.04 3.07
N ARG A 31 3.89 0.78 2.71
CA ARG A 31 3.17 0.06 1.65
C ARG A 31 1.68 -0.09 1.98
N ALA A 32 1.37 -0.49 3.21
CA ALA A 32 -0.01 -0.62 3.68
C ALA A 32 -0.76 0.72 3.66
N ASN A 33 -0.12 1.79 4.15
CA ASN A 33 -0.68 3.15 4.10
C ASN A 33 -1.00 3.60 2.68
N ALA A 34 -0.13 3.30 1.71
CA ALA A 34 -0.36 3.70 0.34
C ALA A 34 -1.61 3.05 -0.25
N VAL A 35 -1.78 1.74 -0.06
CA VAL A 35 -2.96 1.01 -0.59
C VAL A 35 -4.24 1.47 0.10
N ALA A 36 -4.20 1.69 1.42
CA ALA A 36 -5.35 2.21 2.16
C ALA A 36 -5.78 3.60 1.67
N LEU A 37 -4.83 4.53 1.47
CA LEU A 37 -5.15 5.87 0.98
C LEU A 37 -5.70 5.86 -0.46
N LEU A 38 -5.21 4.94 -1.31
CA LEU A 38 -5.77 4.75 -2.64
C LEU A 38 -7.22 4.22 -2.57
N ASP A 39 -7.54 3.33 -1.63
CA ASP A 39 -8.91 2.84 -1.41
C ASP A 39 -9.84 3.95 -0.92
N ASP A 40 -9.33 4.83 -0.07
CA ASP A 40 -10.00 6.05 0.42
C ASP A 40 -10.22 7.10 -0.70
N GLY A 41 -9.81 6.81 -1.94
CA GLY A 41 -10.05 7.64 -3.12
C GLY A 41 -9.00 8.69 -3.39
N TRP A 42 -7.85 8.64 -2.70
CA TRP A 42 -6.74 9.54 -3.01
C TRP A 42 -6.14 9.18 -4.37
N SER A 43 -5.72 10.19 -5.12
CA SER A 43 -4.91 9.95 -6.32
C SER A 43 -3.51 9.49 -5.94
N ARG A 44 -2.86 8.73 -6.84
CA ARG A 44 -1.47 8.28 -6.66
C ARG A 44 -0.52 9.44 -6.32
N GLN A 45 -0.68 10.60 -6.96
CA GLN A 45 0.09 11.80 -6.68
C GLN A 45 -0.11 12.34 -5.26
N GLN A 46 -1.34 12.34 -4.75
CA GLN A 46 -1.62 12.76 -3.37
C GLN A 46 -0.99 11.79 -2.36
N VAL A 47 -1.06 10.49 -2.61
CA VAL A 47 -0.45 9.45 -1.77
C VAL A 47 1.08 9.55 -1.79
N ALA A 48 1.66 9.70 -2.99
CA ALA A 48 3.09 9.91 -3.20
C ALA A 48 3.60 11.12 -2.40
N HIS A 49 2.88 12.25 -2.50
CA HIS A 49 3.19 13.45 -1.72
C HIS A 49 3.09 13.24 -0.21
N ALA A 50 2.02 12.59 0.27
CA ALA A 50 1.78 12.36 1.69
C ALA A 50 2.81 11.41 2.34
N LEU A 51 3.29 10.42 1.57
CA LEU A 51 4.24 9.42 2.05
C LEU A 51 5.71 9.76 1.72
N LEU A 52 5.95 10.86 1.00
CA LEU A 52 7.27 11.30 0.54
C LEU A 52 7.95 10.29 -0.41
N PHE A 53 7.19 9.79 -1.39
CA PHE A 53 7.64 8.89 -2.46
C PHE A 53 7.28 9.44 -3.85
N ASP A 54 7.84 8.84 -4.90
CA ASP A 54 7.44 9.07 -6.28
C ASP A 54 6.19 8.27 -6.68
N ASP A 55 5.43 8.78 -7.65
CA ASP A 55 4.20 8.16 -8.16
C ASP A 55 4.41 6.71 -8.65
N ASP A 56 5.56 6.44 -9.28
CA ASP A 56 5.93 5.09 -9.75
C ASP A 56 6.14 4.10 -8.61
N THR A 57 6.64 4.55 -7.46
CA THR A 57 6.77 3.68 -6.28
C THR A 57 5.39 3.29 -5.75
N ILE A 58 4.45 4.24 -5.70
CA ILE A 58 3.07 3.99 -5.29
C ILE A 58 2.36 3.06 -6.28
N ARG A 59 2.59 3.25 -7.58
CA ARG A 59 2.09 2.35 -8.63
C ARG A 59 2.59 0.92 -8.43
N GLY A 60 3.89 0.73 -8.19
CA GLY A 60 4.47 -0.59 -7.94
C GLY A 60 3.87 -1.27 -6.71
N TRP A 61 3.61 -0.53 -5.63
CA TRP A 61 2.97 -1.10 -4.43
C TRP A 61 1.51 -1.51 -4.69
N ARG A 62 0.76 -0.73 -5.47
CA ARG A 62 -0.59 -1.11 -5.91
C ARG A 62 -0.56 -2.38 -6.76
N GLU A 63 0.34 -2.46 -7.74
CA GLU A 63 0.48 -3.63 -8.61
C GLU A 63 0.87 -4.89 -7.79
N LEU A 64 1.76 -4.75 -6.81
CA LEU A 64 2.11 -5.83 -5.89
C LEU A 64 0.91 -6.34 -5.08
N PHE A 65 0.08 -5.42 -4.57
CA PHE A 65 -1.14 -5.76 -3.86
C PHE A 65 -2.17 -6.44 -4.78
N GLU A 66 -2.35 -5.96 -6.01
CA GLU A 66 -3.28 -6.60 -6.96
C GLU A 66 -2.86 -8.02 -7.33
N GLN A 67 -1.56 -8.30 -7.38
CA GLN A 67 -1.03 -9.63 -7.74
C GLN A 67 -1.03 -10.62 -6.59
N ARG A 68 -0.68 -10.18 -5.38
CA ARG A 68 -0.38 -11.06 -4.23
C ARG A 68 -1.14 -10.70 -2.96
N GLY A 69 -2.05 -9.73 -3.01
CA GLY A 69 -2.76 -9.24 -1.83
C GLY A 69 -1.80 -8.68 -0.78
N ILE A 70 -2.17 -8.84 0.50
CA ILE A 70 -1.38 -8.37 1.65
C ILE A 70 0.02 -9.00 1.67
N GLU A 71 0.16 -10.25 1.24
CA GLU A 71 1.46 -10.96 1.18
C GLU A 71 2.46 -10.21 0.28
N GLY A 72 2.00 -9.62 -0.82
CA GLY A 72 2.83 -8.81 -1.71
C GLY A 72 3.40 -7.55 -1.05
N LEU A 73 2.75 -7.06 0.00
CA LEU A 73 3.17 -5.86 0.74
C LEU A 73 4.06 -6.20 1.93
N THR A 74 3.91 -7.40 2.50
CA THR A 74 4.68 -7.87 3.67
C THR A 74 5.89 -8.71 3.29
N SER A 75 5.93 -9.26 2.08
CA SER A 75 7.09 -9.99 1.57
C SER A 75 8.17 -9.05 1.03
N PHE A 76 9.41 -9.31 1.46
CA PHE A 76 10.60 -8.64 0.94
C PHE A 76 11.25 -9.57 -0.09
N ASP A 77 10.80 -9.48 -1.35
CA ASP A 77 11.54 -10.08 -2.46
C ASP A 77 12.83 -9.26 -2.67
N VAL A 78 13.97 -9.78 -2.20
CA VAL A 78 15.29 -9.36 -2.69
C VAL A 78 15.39 -9.83 -4.14
N GLY A 79 14.85 -9.04 -5.05
CA GLY A 79 14.75 -9.39 -6.46
C GLY A 79 14.81 -8.14 -7.34
N GLY A 80 15.89 -7.37 -7.21
CA GLY A 80 16.22 -6.29 -8.10
C GLY A 80 17.73 -6.21 -8.24
N SER A 81 18.26 -6.91 -9.25
CA SER A 81 19.66 -6.79 -9.71
C SER A 81 19.98 -5.38 -10.18
#